data_AF-A0A925E6J6-F1
#
_entry.id   AF-A0A925E6J6-F1
#
_cell.length_a   1.000
_cell.length_b   1.000
_cell.length_c   1.000
_cell.angle_alpha   90.00
_cell.angle_beta   90.00
_cell.angle_gamma   90.00
#
_symmetry.space_group_name_H-M   'P 1'
#
loop_
_entity.id
_entity.type
_entity.pdbx_description
1 polymer ?
#
loop_
_entity_poly.entity_id
_entity_poly.type
_entity_poly.pdbx_seq_one_letter_code
_entity_poly.pdbx_strand_id
1 'polypeptide(L)'
;GTAPDPIIYIQGSPGTFANIKIPALAGLPNRVIHRAELIVEQLYDITDSTLKPPDYMYLDAADPTITSNYKFRTIPYDVSFNSAGGLNLVDFGSVPVRTIDPLGRPTRSWKFNISRYVQNVLTGTQKLYDLRLSAPFSINEKYGIPPGQDITTGIIVNPSIVKGRVRLSGNTGPLDLNPRRIRLRLVYSKL
;
A
#
# COMPACT_ATOMS: atom_id res chain seq x y z
N GLY A 1 -15.67 5.78 1.75
CA GLY A 1 -16.67 4.82 1.28
C GLY A 1 -16.67 3.62 2.19
N THR A 2 -17.83 3.06 2.49
CA THR A 2 -18.00 1.84 3.31
C THR A 2 -18.26 0.59 2.49
N ALA A 3 -18.67 0.74 1.22
CA ALA A 3 -18.84 -0.37 0.29
C ALA A 3 -17.50 -0.75 -0.38
N PRO A 4 -17.19 -2.06 -0.51
CA PRO A 4 -16.09 -2.53 -1.35
C PRO A 4 -16.27 -2.10 -2.81
N ASP A 5 -15.16 -1.81 -3.49
CA ASP A 5 -15.16 -1.40 -4.89
C ASP A 5 -14.47 -2.50 -5.73
N PRO A 6 -15.12 -3.07 -6.76
CA PRO A 6 -14.48 -4.05 -7.65
C PRO A 6 -13.35 -3.47 -8.50
N ILE A 7 -13.35 -2.16 -8.80
CA ILE A 7 -12.34 -1.51 -9.65
C ILE A 7 -11.89 -0.21 -9.00
N ILE A 8 -10.62 -0.17 -8.61
CA ILE A 8 -10.03 1.02 -8.02
C ILE A 8 -9.36 1.86 -9.11
N TYR A 9 -9.68 3.15 -9.16
CA TYR A 9 -9.04 4.11 -10.05
C TYR A 9 -8.08 5.00 -9.25
N ILE A 10 -6.81 4.96 -9.62
CA ILE A 10 -5.79 5.86 -9.07
C ILE A 10 -5.21 6.68 -10.20
N GLN A 11 -4.99 7.95 -9.93
CA GLN A 11 -4.38 8.95 -10.79
C GLN A 11 -3.16 9.55 -10.06
N GLY A 12 -2.11 9.81 -10.83
CA GLY A 12 -0.91 10.51 -10.41
C GLY A 12 -1.33 11.84 -9.83
N SER A 13 -0.82 12.14 -8.65
CA SER A 13 -1.23 13.28 -7.82
C SER A 13 -1.43 14.61 -8.54
N PRO A 14 -2.21 15.52 -7.91
CA PRO A 14 -2.88 15.34 -6.60
C PRO A 14 -4.34 14.87 -6.70
N GLY A 15 -4.79 14.03 -5.75
CA GLY A 15 -6.22 13.97 -5.38
C GLY A 15 -6.90 12.60 -5.34
N THR A 16 -6.28 11.51 -5.79
CA THR A 16 -6.93 10.18 -5.79
C THR A 16 -6.20 9.16 -4.91
N PHE A 17 -6.97 8.38 -4.18
CA PHE A 17 -6.46 7.30 -3.34
C PHE A 17 -7.55 6.27 -3.08
N ALA A 18 -7.13 5.08 -2.67
CA ALA A 18 -8.01 4.03 -2.18
C ALA A 18 -7.78 3.81 -0.68
N ASN A 19 -8.86 3.66 0.06
CA ASN A 19 -8.81 3.22 1.45
C ASN A 19 -8.86 1.69 1.49
N ILE A 20 -7.92 1.09 2.21
CA ILE A 20 -7.78 -0.36 2.33
C ILE A 20 -7.97 -0.73 3.79
N LYS A 21 -8.93 -1.60 4.05
CA LYS A 21 -9.21 -2.14 5.37
C LYS A 21 -8.90 -3.63 5.38
N ILE A 22 -8.25 -4.11 6.44
CA ILE A 22 -7.88 -5.52 6.58
C ILE A 22 -8.47 -6.08 7.89
N PRO A 23 -9.80 -6.12 8.04
CA PRO A 23 -10.44 -6.44 9.31
C PRO A 23 -10.10 -7.85 9.82
N ALA A 24 -9.80 -8.78 8.91
CA ALA A 24 -9.42 -10.14 9.26
C ALA A 24 -8.12 -10.23 10.09
N LEU A 25 -7.25 -9.20 10.07
CA LEU A 25 -6.05 -9.17 10.93
C LEU A 25 -6.40 -8.97 12.40
N ALA A 26 -7.47 -8.24 12.73
CA ALA A 26 -7.84 -7.97 14.12
C ALA A 26 -8.27 -9.23 14.87
N GLY A 27 -8.82 -10.22 14.17
CA GLY A 27 -9.23 -11.50 14.74
C GLY A 27 -8.20 -12.63 14.55
N LEU A 28 -7.04 -12.36 13.97
CA LEU A 28 -6.03 -13.37 13.71
C LEU A 28 -5.18 -13.59 14.99
N PRO A 29 -5.07 -14.83 15.52
CA PRO A 29 -4.27 -15.07 16.72
C PRO A 29 -2.77 -14.92 16.44
N ASN A 30 -2.00 -14.74 17.50
CA ASN A 30 -0.54 -14.55 17.45
C ASN A 30 0.14 -15.66 16.64
N ARG A 31 0.99 -15.23 15.70
CA ARG A 31 1.74 -16.08 14.77
C ARG A 31 3.10 -15.45 14.51
N VAL A 32 4.06 -16.27 14.11
CA VAL A 32 5.35 -15.79 13.61
C VAL A 32 5.21 -15.50 12.13
N ILE A 33 5.31 -14.23 11.74
CA ILE A 33 5.18 -13.78 10.35
C ILE A 33 6.53 -13.86 9.66
N HIS A 34 6.62 -14.69 8.62
CA HIS A 34 7.78 -14.76 7.74
C HIS A 34 7.66 -13.78 6.58
N ARG A 35 6.42 -13.55 6.11
CA ARG A 35 6.11 -12.60 5.05
C ARG A 35 4.67 -12.11 5.16
N ALA A 36 4.45 -10.81 5.07
CA ALA A 36 3.15 -10.22 4.81
C ALA A 36 3.25 -9.27 3.61
N GLU A 37 2.48 -9.55 2.56
CA GLU A 37 2.47 -8.75 1.33
C GLU A 37 1.07 -8.29 0.97
N LEU A 38 0.87 -6.98 0.90
CA LEU A 38 -0.31 -6.43 0.25
C LEU A 38 -0.06 -6.38 -1.26
N ILE A 39 -0.77 -7.25 -1.98
CA ILE A 39 -0.65 -7.42 -3.42
C ILE A 39 -1.72 -6.60 -4.11
N VAL A 40 -1.28 -5.78 -5.06
CA VAL A 40 -2.12 -4.92 -5.89
C VAL A 40 -1.80 -5.20 -7.35
N GLU A 41 -2.82 -5.41 -8.18
CA GLU A 41 -2.64 -5.76 -9.59
C GLU A 41 -3.39 -4.80 -10.51
N GLN A 42 -2.71 -4.37 -11.58
CA GLN A 42 -3.29 -3.56 -12.63
C GLN A 42 -4.31 -4.36 -13.46
N LEU A 43 -5.47 -3.76 -13.67
CA LEU A 43 -6.41 -4.15 -14.72
C LEU A 43 -5.99 -3.47 -16.02
N TYR A 44 -5.61 -4.29 -17.01
CA TYR A 44 -5.20 -3.83 -18.33
C TYR A 44 -6.26 -2.92 -18.97
N ASP A 45 -5.83 -1.81 -19.56
CA ASP A 45 -6.61 -1.00 -20.51
C ASP A 45 -5.80 -0.75 -21.79
N ILE A 46 -6.48 -0.68 -22.93
CA ILE A 46 -5.82 -0.37 -24.21
C ILE A 46 -5.12 1.01 -24.18
N THR A 47 -5.67 1.94 -23.42
CA THR A 47 -5.12 3.29 -23.25
C THR A 47 -3.86 3.33 -22.37
N ASP A 48 -3.47 2.25 -21.70
CA ASP A 48 -2.27 2.22 -20.84
C ASP A 48 -0.97 2.44 -21.65
N SER A 49 -1.02 2.24 -22.96
CA SER A 49 0.07 2.54 -23.91
C SER A 49 0.30 4.06 -24.06
N THR A 50 -0.77 4.85 -24.04
CA THR A 50 -0.75 6.32 -24.14
C THR A 50 -0.69 6.97 -22.76
N LEU A 51 -1.54 6.50 -21.84
CA LEU A 51 -1.71 7.01 -20.48
C LEU A 51 -1.08 6.01 -19.51
N LYS A 52 0.25 6.08 -19.45
CA LYS A 52 1.07 5.14 -18.69
C LYS A 52 0.72 5.16 -17.20
N PRO A 53 0.71 3.99 -16.54
CA PRO A 53 0.53 3.90 -15.10
C PRO A 53 1.73 4.49 -14.34
N PRO A 54 1.54 4.83 -13.04
CA PRO A 54 2.57 5.48 -12.24
C PRO A 54 3.86 4.67 -12.22
N ASP A 55 5.00 5.37 -12.10
CA ASP A 55 6.30 4.71 -11.93
C ASP A 55 6.36 4.01 -10.56
N TYR A 56 5.76 4.61 -9.54
CA TYR A 56 5.65 4.08 -8.19
C TYR A 56 4.23 4.22 -7.63
N MET A 57 3.78 3.20 -6.89
CA MET A 57 2.62 3.29 -6.01
C MET A 57 3.10 3.43 -4.57
N TYR A 58 2.34 4.08 -3.71
CA TYR A 58 2.69 4.29 -2.31
C TYR A 58 1.57 3.85 -1.39
N LEU A 59 1.96 3.25 -0.27
CA LEU A 59 1.08 2.76 0.77
C LEU A 59 1.47 3.41 2.09
N ASP A 60 0.50 4.06 2.72
CA ASP A 60 0.65 4.69 4.03
C ASP A 60 -0.49 4.29 4.97
N ALA A 61 -0.39 4.67 6.23
CA ALA A 61 -1.35 4.34 7.28
C ALA A 61 -2.12 5.58 7.75
N ALA A 62 -3.43 5.44 7.86
CA ALA A 62 -4.31 6.41 8.51
C ALA A 62 -4.32 6.15 10.01
N ASP A 63 -3.54 6.93 10.76
CA ASP A 63 -3.53 6.87 12.22
C ASP A 63 -4.46 7.93 12.81
N PRO A 64 -5.58 7.51 13.45
CA PRO A 64 -6.57 8.44 13.97
C PRO A 64 -6.06 9.30 15.14
N THR A 65 -4.91 8.96 15.75
CA THR A 65 -4.33 9.76 16.83
C THR A 65 -3.54 10.97 16.31
N ILE A 66 -3.26 11.05 15.01
CA ILE A 66 -2.54 12.20 14.44
C ILE A 66 -3.48 13.39 14.30
N THR A 67 -3.28 14.38 15.16
CA THR A 67 -4.08 15.61 15.18
C THR A 67 -3.55 16.68 14.23
N SER A 68 -2.32 16.57 13.73
CA SER A 68 -1.68 17.53 12.82
C SER A 68 -2.38 17.65 11.45
N ASN A 69 -1.97 18.63 10.63
CA ASN A 69 -2.46 18.80 9.25
C ASN A 69 -2.12 17.60 8.34
N TYR A 70 -1.08 16.84 8.69
CA TYR A 70 -0.68 15.62 7.99
C TYR A 70 -1.30 14.42 8.69
N LYS A 71 -2.41 13.90 8.15
CA LYS A 71 -3.25 12.87 8.78
C LYS A 71 -2.76 11.43 8.60
N PHE A 72 -1.68 11.25 7.84
CA PHE A 72 -1.17 9.94 7.46
C PHE A 72 0.28 9.78 7.91
N ARG A 73 0.68 8.53 8.07
CA ARG A 73 2.03 8.15 8.45
C ARG A 73 2.56 7.04 7.58
N THR A 74 3.88 7.00 7.46
CA THR A 74 4.56 5.88 6.83
C THR A 74 4.18 4.57 7.54
N ILE A 75 4.08 3.45 6.82
CA ILE A 75 3.82 2.14 7.47
C ILE A 75 4.89 1.87 8.54
N PRO A 76 4.51 1.77 9.83
CA PRO A 76 5.46 1.58 10.91
C PRO A 76 6.34 0.35 10.67
N TYR A 77 7.62 0.42 11.03
CA TYR A 77 8.62 -0.65 10.93
C TYR A 77 9.04 -1.09 9.51
N ASP A 78 8.22 -0.89 8.48
CA ASP A 78 8.53 -1.36 7.12
C ASP A 78 9.04 -0.26 6.19
N VAL A 79 8.68 1.00 6.44
CA VAL A 79 9.24 2.16 5.73
C VAL A 79 10.39 2.75 6.54
N SER A 80 11.53 2.98 5.90
CA SER A 80 12.72 3.56 6.50
C SER A 80 13.46 4.51 5.55
N PHE A 81 14.21 5.44 6.13
CA PHE A 81 15.14 6.30 5.42
C PHE A 81 16.56 5.74 5.53
N ASN A 82 17.31 5.80 4.44
CA ASN A 82 18.75 5.61 4.48
C ASN A 82 19.45 6.87 5.01
N SER A 83 20.76 6.79 5.24
CA SER A 83 21.57 7.91 5.75
C SER A 83 21.59 9.14 4.83
N ALA A 84 21.26 8.99 3.55
CA ALA A 84 21.15 10.08 2.58
C ALA A 84 19.71 10.65 2.46
N GLY A 85 18.77 10.21 3.30
CA GLY A 85 17.38 10.64 3.26
C GLY A 85 16.53 10.00 2.14
N GLY A 86 17.06 8.99 1.46
CA GLY A 86 16.30 8.19 0.49
C GLY A 86 15.46 7.11 1.17
N LEU A 87 14.21 6.96 0.74
CA LEU A 87 13.33 5.91 1.25
C LEU A 87 13.64 4.54 0.63
N ASN A 88 13.39 3.48 1.40
CA ASN A 88 13.46 2.08 0.96
C ASN A 88 12.29 1.67 0.03
N LEU A 89 11.86 2.52 -0.91
CA LEU A 89 10.66 2.29 -1.74
C LEU A 89 10.71 1.00 -2.57
N VAL A 90 11.89 0.58 -3.00
CA VAL A 90 12.09 -0.68 -3.74
C VAL A 90 11.77 -1.87 -2.84
N ASP A 91 12.42 -1.96 -1.68
CA ASP A 91 12.22 -3.06 -0.72
C ASP A 91 10.82 -3.06 -0.10
N PHE A 92 10.25 -1.86 0.07
CA PHE A 92 8.89 -1.68 0.55
C PHE A 92 7.84 -2.15 -0.47
N GLY A 93 8.18 -2.23 -1.76
CA GLY A 93 7.30 -2.75 -2.81
C GLY A 93 6.53 -1.68 -3.60
N SER A 94 7.01 -0.43 -3.57
CA SER A 94 6.43 0.69 -4.33
C SER A 94 6.70 0.60 -5.83
N VAL A 95 7.75 -0.14 -6.22
CA VAL A 95 8.11 -0.40 -7.62
C VAL A 95 7.26 -1.54 -8.19
N PRO A 96 6.60 -1.36 -9.34
CA PRO A 96 5.86 -2.45 -9.97
C PRO A 96 6.78 -3.51 -10.56
N VAL A 97 6.38 -4.77 -10.41
CA VAL A 97 6.87 -5.87 -11.23
C VAL A 97 6.01 -5.96 -12.49
N ARG A 98 6.65 -6.10 -13.66
CA ARG A 98 5.93 -6.36 -14.92
C ARG A 98 5.34 -7.77 -14.90
N THR A 99 4.09 -7.89 -15.28
CA THR A 99 3.35 -9.15 -15.34
C THR A 99 2.56 -9.22 -16.64
N ILE A 100 1.88 -10.35 -16.85
CA ILE A 100 0.92 -10.54 -17.93
C ILE A 100 -0.40 -11.01 -17.33
N ASP A 101 -1.50 -10.53 -17.88
CA ASP A 101 -2.83 -11.03 -17.53
C ASP A 101 -3.09 -12.40 -18.19
N PRO A 102 -4.17 -13.12 -17.82
CA PRO A 102 -4.51 -14.41 -18.43
C PRO A 102 -4.76 -14.38 -19.95
N LEU A 103 -4.95 -13.18 -20.52
CA LEU A 103 -5.13 -12.96 -21.95
C LEU A 103 -3.83 -12.52 -22.63
N GLY A 104 -2.68 -12.63 -21.95
CA GLY A 104 -1.35 -12.33 -22.47
C GLY A 104 -1.02 -10.84 -22.55
N ARG A 105 -1.82 -9.97 -21.92
CA ARG A 105 -1.66 -8.51 -22.03
C ARG A 105 -0.75 -7.98 -20.92
N PRO A 106 0.15 -7.03 -21.21
CA PRO A 106 1.11 -6.55 -20.22
C PRO A 106 0.42 -5.78 -19.10
N THR A 107 0.72 -6.14 -17.86
CA THR A 107 0.21 -5.50 -16.65
C THR A 107 1.33 -5.23 -15.65
N ARG A 108 1.00 -4.56 -14.56
CA ARG A 108 1.90 -4.31 -13.43
C ARG A 108 1.32 -4.89 -12.14
N SER A 109 2.19 -5.34 -11.25
CA SER A 109 1.84 -5.77 -9.91
C SER A 109 2.76 -5.13 -8.87
N TRP A 110 2.16 -4.57 -7.82
CA TRP A 110 2.85 -4.05 -6.65
C TRP A 110 2.66 -5.01 -5.48
N LYS A 111 3.72 -5.24 -4.72
CA LYS A 111 3.74 -6.19 -3.60
C LYS A 111 4.35 -5.50 -2.40
N PHE A 112 3.53 -4.78 -1.66
CA PHE A 112 4.00 -4.02 -0.51
C PHE A 112 4.36 -4.96 0.63
N ASN A 113 5.62 -4.93 1.06
CA ASN A 113 6.07 -5.72 2.19
C ASN A 113 5.73 -4.99 3.49
N ILE A 114 4.75 -5.52 4.22
CA ILE A 114 4.28 -4.99 5.50
C ILE A 114 4.47 -5.99 6.64
N SER A 115 5.51 -6.82 6.52
CA SER A 115 5.75 -7.95 7.43
C SER A 115 5.96 -7.50 8.87
N ARG A 116 6.78 -6.46 9.10
CA ARG A 116 7.09 -6.01 10.46
C ARG A 116 5.89 -5.30 11.08
N TYR A 117 5.15 -4.53 10.30
CA TYR A 117 3.91 -3.93 10.73
C TYR A 117 2.89 -4.99 11.17
N VAL A 118 2.62 -5.99 10.31
CA VAL A 118 1.67 -7.06 10.62
C VAL A 118 2.13 -7.86 11.84
N GLN A 119 3.43 -8.16 11.97
CA GLN A 119 3.96 -8.85 13.15
C GLN A 119 3.64 -8.08 14.44
N ASN A 120 3.88 -6.77 14.46
CA ASN A 120 3.63 -5.93 15.64
C ASN A 120 2.12 -5.73 15.92
N VAL A 121 1.28 -5.73 14.88
CA VAL A 121 -0.17 -5.74 15.05
C VAL A 121 -0.63 -7.03 15.74
N LEU A 122 -0.14 -8.18 15.29
CA LEU A 122 -0.52 -9.47 15.88
C LEU A 122 0.03 -9.68 17.30
N THR A 123 1.16 -9.07 17.65
CA THR A 123 1.68 -9.10 19.04
C THR A 123 1.06 -8.06 19.94
N GLY A 124 0.14 -7.22 19.43
CA GLY A 124 -0.55 -6.19 20.21
C GLY A 124 0.32 -4.97 20.56
N THR A 125 1.52 -4.85 19.97
CA THR A 125 2.44 -3.73 20.20
C THR A 125 2.16 -2.55 19.26
N GLN A 126 1.39 -2.79 18.20
CA GLN A 126 1.00 -1.77 17.22
C GLN A 126 -0.50 -1.86 16.92
N LYS A 127 -1.15 -0.71 16.73
CA LYS A 127 -2.56 -0.67 16.31
C LYS A 127 -2.71 -1.08 14.84
N LEU A 128 -3.80 -1.80 14.54
CA LEU A 128 -4.26 -2.01 13.18
C LEU A 128 -4.83 -0.69 12.63
N TYR A 129 -4.27 -0.21 11.53
CA TYR A 129 -4.64 1.01 10.83
C TYR A 129 -5.40 0.66 9.56
N ASP A 130 -6.31 1.56 9.17
CA ASP A 130 -6.74 1.63 7.78
C ASP A 130 -5.55 2.13 6.95
N LEU A 131 -5.35 1.57 5.77
CA LEU A 131 -4.25 1.94 4.89
C LEU A 131 -4.75 2.78 3.72
N ARG A 132 -3.90 3.62 3.17
CA ARG A 132 -4.20 4.39 1.97
C ARG A 132 -3.21 4.03 0.88
N LEU A 133 -3.75 3.63 -0.26
CA LEU A 133 -2.99 3.37 -1.48
C LEU A 133 -3.15 4.56 -2.43
N SER A 134 -2.04 5.11 -2.89
CA SER A 134 -2.02 6.28 -3.78
C SER A 134 -0.80 6.27 -4.71
N ALA A 135 -0.71 7.26 -5.60
CA ALA A 135 0.45 7.45 -6.49
C ALA A 135 0.92 8.91 -6.50
N PRO A 136 1.39 9.44 -5.37
CA PRO A 136 1.75 10.85 -5.31
C PRO A 136 3.07 11.15 -6.02
N PHE A 137 3.26 12.40 -6.45
CA PHE A 137 4.54 12.98 -6.80
C PHE A 137 5.35 13.18 -5.52
N SER A 138 4.76 13.91 -4.58
CA SER A 138 5.27 14.05 -3.22
C SER A 138 4.15 14.07 -2.20
N ILE A 139 4.48 13.72 -0.96
CA ILE A 139 3.54 13.73 0.16
C ILE A 139 4.25 14.05 1.47
N ASN A 140 3.56 14.74 2.38
CA ASN A 140 4.04 14.99 3.74
C ASN A 140 3.34 14.05 4.71
N GLU A 141 4.12 13.35 5.51
CA GLU A 141 3.62 12.34 6.44
C GLU A 141 4.35 12.37 7.79
N LYS A 142 3.76 11.72 8.78
CA LYS A 142 4.46 11.40 10.01
C LYS A 142 5.36 10.19 9.83
N TYR A 143 6.60 10.31 10.28
CA TYR A 143 7.58 9.23 10.32
C TYR A 143 8.02 9.00 11.76
N GLY A 144 7.97 7.74 12.19
CA GLY A 144 8.22 7.30 13.56
C GLY A 144 7.43 6.04 13.88
N ILE A 145 7.68 5.46 15.06
CA ILE A 145 7.01 4.25 15.54
C ILE A 145 6.11 4.63 16.73
N PRO A 146 4.77 4.56 16.61
CA PRO A 146 3.84 4.86 17.69
C PRO A 146 3.98 3.88 18.86
N PRO A 147 3.73 4.32 20.11
CA PRO A 147 3.39 5.67 20.55
C PRO A 147 4.62 6.60 20.72
N GLY A 148 5.76 6.27 20.10
CA GLY A 148 6.99 7.06 20.16
C GLY A 148 6.89 8.42 19.45
N GLN A 149 8.04 9.11 19.36
CA GLN A 149 8.12 10.43 18.74
C GLN A 149 8.02 10.35 17.21
N ASP A 150 7.27 11.29 16.65
CA ASP A 150 7.07 11.44 15.21
C ASP A 150 7.69 12.74 14.69
N ILE A 151 8.33 12.67 13.54
CA ILE A 151 8.74 13.84 12.74
C ILE A 151 7.83 13.96 11.52
N THR A 152 7.59 15.19 11.07
CA THR A 152 6.98 15.41 9.74
C THR A 152 8.08 15.32 8.70
N THR A 153 7.88 14.48 7.68
CA THR A 153 8.82 14.33 6.58
C THR A 153 8.13 14.49 5.23
N GLY A 154 8.83 15.11 4.28
CA GLY A 154 8.42 15.20 2.89
C GLY A 154 9.01 14.05 2.10
N ILE A 155 8.16 13.31 1.42
CA ILE A 155 8.50 12.09 0.68
C ILE A 155 8.26 12.35 -0.80
N ILE A 156 9.30 12.22 -1.62
CA ILE A 156 9.16 12.19 -3.08
C ILE A 156 8.97 10.73 -3.50
N VAL A 157 7.83 10.43 -4.12
CA VAL A 157 7.45 9.07 -4.54
C VAL A 157 7.61 8.89 -6.05
N ASN A 158 7.03 9.79 -6.84
CA ASN A 158 7.12 9.73 -8.31
C ASN A 158 7.97 10.88 -8.84
N PRO A 159 8.74 10.68 -9.93
CA PRO A 159 9.61 11.71 -10.50
C PRO A 159 8.84 12.75 -11.33
N SER A 160 7.55 12.58 -11.57
CA SER A 160 6.75 13.43 -12.44
C SER A 160 5.29 13.48 -12.01
N ILE A 161 4.66 14.65 -12.17
CA ILE A 161 3.23 14.88 -11.89
C ILE A 161 2.31 14.45 -13.05
N VAL A 162 2.86 14.17 -14.25
CA VAL A 162 2.06 13.97 -15.48
C VAL A 162 1.83 12.50 -15.84
N LYS A 163 2.46 11.57 -15.12
CA LYS A 163 2.25 10.13 -15.31
C LYS A 163 1.32 9.61 -14.24
N GLY A 164 0.45 8.68 -14.63
CA GLY A 164 0.06 7.67 -13.67
C GLY A 164 -1.42 7.55 -13.39
N ARG A 165 -2.23 7.28 -14.42
CA ARG A 165 -3.50 6.62 -14.13
C ARG A 165 -3.34 5.12 -14.13
N VAL A 166 -3.98 4.44 -13.21
CA VAL A 166 -4.00 2.98 -13.17
C VAL A 166 -5.36 2.53 -12.67
N ARG A 167 -5.89 1.50 -13.34
CA ARG A 167 -7.03 0.73 -12.86
C ARG A 167 -6.49 -0.48 -12.13
N LEU A 168 -6.99 -0.73 -10.93
CA LEU A 168 -6.55 -1.83 -10.10
C LEU A 168 -7.71 -2.77 -9.84
N SER A 169 -7.40 -4.05 -9.73
CA SER A 169 -8.38 -5.04 -9.29
C SER A 169 -8.71 -4.76 -7.83
N GLY A 170 -9.91 -4.26 -7.58
CA GLY A 170 -10.42 -4.02 -6.24
C GLY A 170 -10.87 -5.31 -5.58
N ASN A 171 -11.91 -5.24 -4.75
CA ASN A 171 -12.47 -6.39 -4.06
C ASN A 171 -13.98 -6.19 -3.87
N THR A 172 -14.77 -7.25 -4.09
CA THR A 172 -16.23 -7.27 -3.91
C THR A 172 -16.69 -7.73 -2.51
N GLY A 173 -15.76 -8.04 -1.61
CA GLY A 173 -16.01 -8.41 -0.22
C GLY A 173 -15.16 -9.60 0.27
N PRO A 174 -15.33 -10.05 1.52
CA PRO A 174 -14.54 -11.15 2.09
C PRO A 174 -14.59 -12.47 1.30
N LEU A 175 -15.67 -12.69 0.54
CA LEU A 175 -15.89 -13.90 -0.25
C LEU A 175 -15.40 -13.79 -1.72
N ASP A 176 -14.78 -12.68 -2.09
CA ASP A 176 -14.26 -12.50 -3.45
C ASP A 176 -13.17 -13.55 -3.75
N LEU A 177 -13.39 -14.35 -4.79
CA LEU A 177 -12.50 -15.42 -5.22
C LEU A 177 -11.54 -14.98 -6.34
N ASN A 178 -11.68 -13.77 -6.90
CA ASN A 178 -10.82 -13.29 -7.98
C ASN A 178 -9.37 -13.29 -7.50
N PRO A 179 -8.46 -14.10 -8.09
CA PRO A 179 -7.09 -14.20 -7.62
C PRO A 179 -6.30 -12.91 -7.86
N ARG A 180 -6.80 -11.98 -8.67
CA ARG A 180 -6.16 -10.69 -8.96
C ARG A 180 -6.61 -9.55 -8.05
N ARG A 181 -7.66 -9.77 -7.26
CA ARG A 181 -8.17 -8.80 -6.28
C ARG A 181 -7.05 -8.30 -5.38
N ILE A 182 -7.22 -7.07 -4.88
CA ILE A 182 -6.35 -6.56 -3.83
C ILE A 182 -6.44 -7.47 -2.59
N ARG A 183 -5.29 -7.95 -2.12
CA ARG A 183 -5.24 -8.98 -1.08
C ARG A 183 -3.97 -8.91 -0.25
N LEU A 184 -4.11 -9.24 1.04
CA LEU A 184 -2.97 -9.51 1.91
C LEU A 184 -2.62 -10.99 1.86
N ARG A 185 -1.39 -11.31 1.46
CA ARG A 185 -0.83 -12.66 1.53
C ARG A 185 0.06 -12.77 2.77
N LEU A 186 -0.22 -13.75 3.62
CA LEU A 186 0.59 -14.05 4.81
C LEU A 186 1.28 -15.41 4.66
N VAL A 187 2.57 -15.45 4.98
CA VAL A 187 3.36 -16.67 5.20
C VAL A 187 3.79 -16.64 6.65
N TYR A 188 3.39 -17.66 7.41
CA TYR A 188 3.55 -17.66 8.87
C TYR A 188 3.68 -19.06 9.45
N SER A 189 4.19 -19.14 10.67
CA SER A 189 4.10 -20.32 11.54
C SER A 189 3.09 -20.09 12.67
N LYS A 190 2.36 -21.15 13.04
CA LYS A 190 1.53 -21.14 14.25
C LYS A 190 2.43 -21.22 15.48
N LEU A 191 2.02 -20.53 16.55
CA LEU A 191 2.59 -20.68 17.89
C LEU A 191 1.93 -21.87 18.59
#